data_AF-A0A832X2C1-F1
#
_entry.id   AF-A0A832X2C1-F1
#
_cell.length_a   1.000
_cell.length_b   1.000
_cell.length_c   1.000
_cell.angle_alpha   90.00
_cell.angle_beta   90.00
_cell.angle_gamma   90.00
#
_symmetry.space_group_name_H-M   'P 1'
#
loop_
_entity.id
_entity.type
_entity.pdbx_description
1 polymer ?
#
loop_
_entity_poly.entity_id
_entity_poly.type
_entity_poly.pdbx_seq_one_letter_code
_entity_poly.pdbx_strand_id
1 'polypeptide(L)'
;MASKEQIGRKCPYCGAMFTYDEYFCRACHRKFTDQNELDAPSSHKPEIYIVGLPKIGITLVLSFIGVGLGQFYNGDTIKGILFFLSFLVISFGYINTPYHTQIFLGIWIVALIEALYTTRKISRCERSYPGISYPFYAELGLLSLVAILHVLTGEPDLLYMAKLFPAIALGTG
;
A
#
# COMPACT_ATOMS: atom_id res chain seq x y z
N MET A 1 -6.67 -50.19 -1.15
CA MET A 1 -6.08 -48.83 -1.09
C MET A 1 -4.80 -48.87 -1.90
N ALA A 2 -4.80 -48.27 -3.10
CA ALA A 2 -3.65 -48.29 -3.99
C ALA A 2 -2.54 -47.38 -3.44
N SER A 3 -1.38 -47.95 -3.16
CA SER A 3 -0.16 -47.23 -2.79
C SER A 3 0.22 -46.30 -3.93
N LYS A 4 0.11 -44.98 -3.73
CA LYS A 4 0.65 -44.01 -4.68
C LYS A 4 2.15 -44.25 -4.74
N GLU A 5 2.63 -44.70 -5.89
CA GLU A 5 4.04 -44.83 -6.19
C GLU A 5 4.67 -43.43 -6.07
N GLN A 6 5.34 -43.16 -4.96
CA GLN A 6 6.04 -41.91 -4.73
C GLN A 6 7.26 -41.91 -5.66
N ILE A 7 7.12 -41.27 -6.82
CA ILE A 7 8.20 -41.12 -7.79
C ILE A 7 9.36 -40.37 -7.12
N GLY A 8 10.44 -41.05 -6.72
CA GLY A 8 11.54 -40.42 -6.01
C GLY A 8 12.22 -39.31 -6.84
N ARG A 9 12.71 -38.25 -6.17
CA ARG A 9 13.57 -37.21 -6.79
C ARG A 9 15.04 -37.60 -6.65
N LYS A 10 15.91 -37.10 -7.53
CA LYS A 10 17.36 -37.27 -7.41
C LYS A 10 17.98 -36.16 -6.56
N CYS A 11 18.83 -36.53 -5.61
CA CYS A 11 19.61 -35.58 -4.82
C CYS A 11 20.63 -34.86 -5.73
N PRO A 12 20.70 -33.52 -5.72
CA PRO A 12 21.63 -32.75 -6.56
C PRO A 12 23.11 -32.94 -6.19
N TYR A 13 23.40 -33.40 -4.97
CA TYR A 13 24.77 -33.56 -4.49
C TYR A 13 25.37 -34.94 -4.75
N CYS A 14 24.55 -35.99 -4.77
CA CYS A 14 25.04 -37.38 -4.88
C CYS A 14 24.27 -38.25 -5.86
N GLY A 15 23.20 -37.74 -6.48
CA GLY A 15 22.39 -38.47 -7.45
C GLY A 15 21.48 -39.57 -6.87
N ALA A 16 21.51 -39.82 -5.56
CA ALA A 16 20.66 -40.81 -4.91
C ALA A 16 19.17 -40.41 -4.98
N MET A 17 18.29 -41.40 -5.12
CA MET A 17 16.84 -41.19 -5.11
C MET A 17 16.35 -41.01 -3.67
N PHE A 18 15.46 -40.04 -3.43
CA PHE A 18 14.82 -39.80 -2.14
C PHE A 18 13.33 -39.48 -2.32
N THR A 19 12.53 -39.69 -1.27
CA THR A 19 11.08 -39.46 -1.29
C THR A 19 10.76 -37.98 -1.01
N TYR A 20 9.60 -37.50 -1.50
CA TYR A 20 9.18 -36.10 -1.38
C TYR A 20 9.08 -35.61 0.08
N ASP A 21 8.90 -36.52 1.02
CA ASP A 21 8.62 -36.22 2.42
C ASP A 21 9.91 -36.03 3.25
N GLU A 22 11.08 -36.14 2.62
CA GLU A 22 12.38 -36.11 3.31
C GLU A 22 13.11 -34.78 3.15
N TYR A 23 13.42 -34.13 4.29
CA TYR A 23 14.15 -32.86 4.36
C TYR A 23 15.68 -33.01 4.27
N PHE A 24 16.19 -34.23 4.13
CA PHE A 24 17.63 -34.49 4.01
C PHE A 24 17.86 -35.75 3.19
N CYS A 25 18.97 -35.80 2.47
CA CYS A 25 19.35 -36.99 1.72
C CYS A 25 19.95 -38.04 2.66
N ARG A 26 19.36 -39.24 2.70
CA ARG A 26 19.89 -40.36 3.52
C ARG A 26 21.26 -40.87 3.06
N ALA A 27 21.65 -40.65 1.80
CA ALA A 27 22.91 -41.15 1.26
C ALA A 27 24.09 -40.20 1.54
N CYS A 28 23.89 -38.89 1.36
CA CYS A 28 24.95 -37.90 1.57
C CYS A 28 24.80 -37.08 2.86
N HIS A 29 23.74 -37.34 3.64
CA HIS A 29 23.42 -36.67 4.91
C HIS A 29 23.32 -35.14 4.85
N ARG A 30 23.21 -34.56 3.65
CA ARG A 30 22.99 -33.13 3.48
C ARG A 30 21.52 -32.80 3.65
N LYS A 31 21.25 -31.77 4.44
CA LYS A 31 19.91 -31.20 4.66
C LYS A 31 19.57 -30.27 3.50
N PHE A 32 18.32 -30.33 3.03
CA PHE A 32 17.77 -29.40 2.08
C PHE A 32 17.14 -28.23 2.85
N THR A 33 17.64 -27.02 2.63
CA THR A 33 17.15 -25.81 3.30
C THR A 33 15.93 -25.23 2.58
N ASP A 34 15.78 -25.54 1.30
CA ASP A 34 14.72 -25.03 0.46
C ASP A 34 14.12 -26.16 -0.39
N GLN A 35 12.83 -26.45 -0.21
CA GLN A 35 12.10 -27.43 -1.03
C GLN A 35 11.87 -26.92 -2.45
N ASN A 36 11.91 -25.60 -2.67
CA ASN A 36 11.71 -24.98 -3.97
C ASN A 36 12.93 -25.11 -4.90
N GLU A 37 14.14 -25.27 -4.36
CA GLU A 37 15.35 -25.52 -5.19
C GLU A 37 15.35 -26.91 -5.85
N LEU A 38 14.50 -27.82 -5.37
CA LEU A 38 14.45 -29.21 -5.83
C LEU A 38 13.39 -29.44 -6.92
N ASP A 39 12.67 -28.41 -7.36
CA ASP A 39 11.65 -28.48 -8.41
C ASP A 39 12.08 -27.76 -9.70
N ALA A 40 12.93 -28.43 -10.49
CA ALA A 40 13.19 -28.14 -11.91
C ALA A 40 13.75 -26.73 -12.22
N PRO A 41 14.29 -26.46 -13.43
CA PRO A 41 14.53 -25.10 -13.86
C PRO A 41 13.16 -24.48 -14.18
N SER A 42 12.46 -23.96 -13.17
CA SER A 42 11.22 -23.23 -13.41
C SER A 42 11.55 -21.92 -14.13
N SER A 43 11.13 -21.80 -15.39
CA SER A 43 11.05 -20.52 -16.13
C SER A 43 10.15 -19.50 -15.41
N HIS A 44 9.36 -19.95 -14.44
CA HIS A 44 8.54 -19.10 -13.61
C HIS A 44 9.33 -18.58 -12.42
N LYS A 45 9.52 -17.25 -12.46
CA LYS A 45 9.98 -16.39 -11.37
C LYS A 45 9.21 -16.73 -10.09
N PRO A 46 9.85 -16.86 -8.92
CA PRO A 46 9.15 -17.15 -7.68
C PRO A 46 8.04 -16.12 -7.46
N GLU A 47 6.83 -16.60 -7.16
CA GLU A 47 5.75 -15.75 -6.68
C GLU A 47 6.21 -15.12 -5.37
N ILE A 48 6.54 -13.83 -5.46
CA ILE A 48 6.84 -13.00 -4.31
C ILE A 48 5.54 -12.97 -3.50
N TYR A 49 5.49 -13.71 -2.40
CA TYR A 49 4.44 -13.56 -1.40
C TYR A 49 4.63 -12.18 -0.75
N ILE A 50 4.02 -11.15 -1.34
CA ILE A 50 4.04 -9.81 -0.74
C ILE A 50 3.07 -9.86 0.45
N VAL A 51 3.59 -10.26 1.61
CA VAL A 51 2.90 -10.13 2.89
C VAL A 51 2.76 -8.64 3.18
N GLY A 52 1.54 -8.11 3.02
CA GLY A 52 1.25 -6.69 3.32
C GLY A 52 0.60 -5.89 2.20
N LEU A 53 -0.27 -6.50 1.39
CA LEU A 53 -1.06 -5.75 0.40
C LEU A 53 -1.96 -4.70 1.08
N PRO A 54 -2.12 -3.51 0.46
CA PRO A 54 -2.96 -2.46 1.00
C PRO A 54 -4.43 -2.91 1.03
N LYS A 55 -5.10 -2.67 2.16
CA LYS A 55 -6.54 -2.99 2.32
C LYS A 55 -7.38 -1.82 1.83
N ILE A 56 -8.40 -2.12 1.02
CA ILE A 56 -9.35 -1.13 0.47
C ILE A 56 -9.95 -0.23 1.56
N GLY A 57 -10.37 -0.83 2.69
CA GLY A 57 -10.96 -0.07 3.80
C GLY A 57 -9.98 0.92 4.44
N ILE A 58 -8.70 0.53 4.57
CA ILE A 58 -7.67 1.43 5.13
C ILE A 58 -7.38 2.57 4.16
N THR A 59 -7.27 2.28 2.86
CA THR A 59 -7.08 3.33 1.84
C THR A 59 -8.21 4.36 1.87
N LEU A 60 -9.46 3.91 2.03
CA LEU A 60 -10.62 4.80 2.13
C LEU A 60 -10.52 5.75 3.31
N VAL A 61 -10.27 5.21 4.51
CA VAL A 61 -10.16 6.01 5.72
C VAL A 61 -9.02 7.02 5.60
N LEU A 62 -7.86 6.59 5.10
CA LEU A 62 -6.72 7.47 4.89
C LEU A 62 -7.01 8.59 3.89
N SER A 63 -7.66 8.28 2.76
CA SER A 63 -8.04 9.28 1.75
C SER A 63 -9.11 10.25 2.25
N PHE A 64 -9.91 9.83 3.22
CA PHE A 64 -10.91 10.67 3.86
C PHE A 64 -10.28 11.63 4.88
N ILE A 65 -9.25 11.18 5.61
CA ILE A 65 -8.51 11.98 6.58
C ILE A 65 -7.68 13.07 5.89
N GLY A 66 -6.97 12.72 4.80
CA GLY A 66 -6.03 13.63 4.14
C GLY A 66 -5.89 13.36 2.65
N VAL A 67 -5.57 14.42 1.90
CA VAL A 67 -5.43 14.35 0.43
C VAL A 67 -4.03 13.88 0.06
N GLY A 68 -3.89 12.60 -0.31
CA GLY A 68 -2.60 12.01 -0.70
C GLY A 68 -2.22 10.80 0.14
N LEU A 69 -2.71 10.70 1.38
CA LEU A 69 -2.46 9.56 2.27
C LEU A 69 -2.83 8.21 1.64
N GLY A 70 -3.96 8.14 0.94
CA GLY A 70 -4.37 6.92 0.24
C GLY A 70 -3.40 6.49 -0.87
N GLN A 71 -2.89 7.45 -1.64
CA GLN A 71 -1.87 7.22 -2.67
C GLN A 71 -0.56 6.76 -2.05
N PHE A 72 -0.10 7.42 -0.98
CA PHE A 72 1.14 7.05 -0.31
C PHE A 72 1.07 5.67 0.36
N TYR A 73 -0.09 5.31 0.91
CA TYR A 73 -0.33 3.96 1.43
C TYR A 73 -0.27 2.89 0.33
N ASN A 74 -0.77 3.22 -0.86
CA ASN A 74 -0.70 2.37 -2.05
C ASN A 74 0.68 2.33 -2.71
N GLY A 75 1.66 3.12 -2.24
CA GLY A 75 2.99 3.21 -2.83
C GLY A 75 3.09 4.13 -4.05
N ASP A 76 2.05 4.89 -4.36
CA ASP A 76 1.98 5.81 -5.49
C ASP A 76 2.49 7.21 -5.13
N THR A 77 3.80 7.31 -4.88
CA THR A 77 4.44 8.55 -4.40
C THR A 77 4.21 9.75 -5.31
N ILE A 78 4.37 9.59 -6.62
CA ILE A 78 4.24 10.72 -7.57
C ILE A 78 2.82 11.27 -7.58
N LYS A 79 1.80 10.39 -7.62
CA LYS A 79 0.41 10.83 -7.62
C LYS A 79 0.01 11.44 -6.29
N GLY A 80 0.45 10.86 -5.17
CA GLY A 80 0.20 11.41 -3.85
C GLY A 80 0.77 12.83 -3.72
N ILE A 81 2.02 13.05 -4.16
CA ILE A 81 2.64 14.39 -4.16
C ILE A 81 1.84 15.35 -5.04
N LEU A 82 1.44 14.94 -6.24
CA LEU A 82 0.67 15.80 -7.13
C LEU A 82 -0.67 16.20 -6.52
N PHE A 83 -1.46 15.24 -6.01
CA PHE A 83 -2.73 15.54 -5.37
C PHE A 83 -2.57 16.41 -4.12
N PHE A 84 -1.60 16.09 -3.27
CA PHE A 84 -1.33 16.84 -2.05
C PHE A 84 -0.91 18.29 -2.35
N LEU A 85 0.04 18.51 -3.25
CA LEU A 85 0.49 19.86 -3.61
C LEU A 85 -0.60 20.66 -4.32
N SER A 86 -1.31 20.06 -5.26
CA SER A 86 -2.44 20.73 -5.92
C SER A 86 -3.52 21.11 -4.90
N PHE A 87 -3.81 20.23 -3.94
CA PHE A 87 -4.75 20.52 -2.86
C PHE A 87 -4.29 21.69 -1.98
N LEU A 88 -3.01 21.74 -1.59
CA LEU A 88 -2.46 22.87 -0.81
C LEU A 88 -2.57 24.20 -1.56
N VAL A 89 -2.26 24.21 -2.85
CA VAL A 89 -2.37 25.43 -3.69
C VAL A 89 -3.81 25.96 -3.71
N ILE A 90 -4.79 25.07 -3.88
CA ILE A 90 -6.21 25.45 -3.85
C ILE A 90 -6.59 25.90 -2.44
N SER A 91 -6.33 25.07 -1.44
CA SER A 91 -6.73 25.27 -0.05
C SER A 91 -6.27 26.61 0.55
N PHE A 92 -5.04 27.02 0.26
CA PHE A 92 -4.48 28.29 0.73
C PHE A 92 -4.84 29.50 -0.14
N GLY A 93 -5.69 29.32 -1.14
CA GLY A 93 -6.25 30.43 -1.93
C GLY A 93 -5.28 31.02 -2.96
N TYR A 94 -4.21 30.30 -3.33
CA TYR A 94 -3.31 30.74 -4.40
C TYR A 94 -4.02 30.76 -5.77
N ILE A 95 -5.12 30.03 -5.90
CA ILE A 95 -6.02 30.07 -7.06
C ILE A 95 -7.30 30.81 -6.65
N ASN A 96 -7.41 32.10 -7.03
CA ASN A 96 -8.60 32.89 -6.76
C ASN A 96 -9.62 32.73 -7.88
N THR A 97 -10.69 31.96 -7.63
CA THR A 97 -11.78 31.73 -8.59
C THR A 97 -13.12 31.68 -7.87
N PRO A 98 -14.24 32.04 -8.53
CA PRO A 98 -15.58 31.91 -7.95
C PRO A 98 -16.00 30.45 -7.71
N TYR A 99 -15.26 29.49 -8.28
CA TYR A 99 -15.49 28.05 -8.15
C TYR A 99 -14.55 27.38 -7.14
N HIS A 100 -13.94 28.16 -6.25
CA HIS A 100 -12.92 27.67 -5.32
C HIS A 100 -13.38 26.46 -4.50
N THR A 101 -14.55 26.52 -3.88
CA THR A 101 -15.12 25.43 -3.07
C THR A 101 -15.33 24.16 -3.89
N GLN A 102 -15.84 24.28 -5.13
CA GLN A 102 -16.07 23.14 -6.02
C GLN A 102 -14.76 22.50 -6.45
N ILE A 103 -13.73 23.30 -6.74
CA ILE A 103 -12.40 22.80 -7.10
C ILE A 103 -11.74 22.11 -5.90
N PHE A 104 -11.86 22.69 -4.70
CA PHE A 104 -11.36 22.12 -3.45
C PHE A 104 -11.97 20.74 -3.15
N LEU A 105 -13.30 20.61 -3.20
CA LEU A 105 -13.96 19.32 -3.00
C LEU A 105 -13.72 18.37 -4.19
N GLY A 106 -13.68 18.90 -5.41
CA GLY A 106 -13.45 18.13 -6.62
C GLY A 106 -12.10 17.42 -6.60
N ILE A 107 -11.01 18.12 -6.26
CA ILE A 107 -9.69 17.50 -6.20
C ILE A 107 -9.61 16.42 -5.13
N TRP A 108 -10.25 16.64 -3.98
CA TRP A 108 -10.29 15.65 -2.90
C TRP A 108 -11.04 14.38 -3.32
N ILE A 109 -12.22 14.52 -3.95
CA ILE A 109 -13.00 13.39 -4.45
C ILE A 109 -12.22 12.62 -5.54
N VAL A 110 -11.56 13.33 -6.46
CA VAL A 110 -10.74 12.70 -7.51
C VAL A 110 -9.57 11.93 -6.88
N ALA A 111 -8.89 12.51 -5.89
CA ALA A 111 -7.83 11.81 -5.17
C ALA A 111 -8.35 10.54 -4.47
N LEU A 112 -9.52 10.59 -3.83
CA LEU A 112 -10.14 9.43 -3.19
C LEU A 112 -10.47 8.32 -4.21
N ILE A 113 -11.07 8.68 -5.34
CA ILE A 113 -11.41 7.72 -6.42
C ILE A 113 -10.13 7.10 -7.00
N GLU A 114 -9.09 7.89 -7.21
CA GLU A 114 -7.82 7.40 -7.74
C GLU A 114 -7.13 6.43 -6.77
N ALA A 115 -7.08 6.76 -5.48
CA ALA A 115 -6.53 5.88 -4.45
C ALA A 115 -7.30 4.54 -4.37
N LEU A 116 -8.63 4.60 -4.44
CA LEU A 116 -9.47 3.40 -4.50
C LEU A 116 -9.20 2.54 -5.72
N TYR A 117 -9.12 3.18 -6.89
CA TYR A 117 -8.85 2.50 -8.14
C TYR A 117 -7.49 1.78 -8.11
N THR A 118 -6.46 2.46 -7.63
CA THR A 118 -5.11 1.90 -7.50
C THR A 118 -5.09 0.74 -6.49
N THR A 119 -5.76 0.86 -5.34
CA THR A 119 -5.84 -0.23 -4.36
C THR A 119 -6.52 -1.46 -4.94
N ARG A 120 -7.62 -1.28 -5.68
CA ARG A 120 -8.37 -2.38 -6.31
C ARG A 120 -7.56 -3.11 -7.39
N LYS A 121 -6.65 -2.41 -8.06
CA LYS A 121 -5.71 -3.01 -9.02
C LYS A 121 -4.64 -3.83 -8.30
N ILE A 122 -4.09 -3.28 -7.22
CA ILE A 122 -3.10 -3.96 -6.37
C ILE A 122 -3.71 -5.22 -5.73
N SER A 123 -4.93 -5.12 -5.18
CA SER A 123 -5.63 -6.26 -4.57
C SER A 123 -5.99 -7.37 -5.55
N ARG A 124 -6.10 -7.05 -6.85
CA ARG A 124 -6.33 -8.01 -7.93
C ARG A 124 -5.02 -8.50 -8.57
N CYS A 125 -3.87 -8.13 -8.02
CA CYS A 125 -2.55 -8.43 -8.57
C CYS A 125 -2.34 -7.94 -10.03
N GLU A 126 -3.15 -6.98 -10.49
CA GLU A 126 -3.00 -6.34 -11.81
C GLU A 126 -1.84 -5.34 -11.83
N ARG A 127 -1.35 -4.97 -10.64
CA ARG A 127 -0.28 -3.99 -10.45
C ARG A 127 0.62 -4.38 -9.30
N SER A 128 1.94 -4.26 -9.51
CA SER A 128 2.94 -4.47 -8.45
C SER A 128 2.83 -3.42 -7.35
N TYR A 129 2.99 -3.87 -6.10
CA TYR A 129 2.98 -3.01 -4.92
C TYR A 129 4.42 -2.75 -4.43
N PRO A 130 4.92 -1.50 -4.49
CA PRO A 130 6.27 -1.18 -4.05
C PRO A 130 6.41 -1.04 -2.52
N GLY A 131 5.30 -1.05 -1.77
CA GLY A 131 5.27 -0.75 -0.34
C GLY A 131 4.74 0.66 -0.03
N ILE A 132 4.57 0.98 1.24
CA ILE A 132 4.14 2.30 1.72
C ILE A 132 5.25 3.33 1.47
N SER A 133 4.92 4.47 0.88
CA SER A 133 5.88 5.53 0.56
C SER A 133 6.29 6.34 1.79
N TYR A 134 7.54 6.81 1.88
CA TYR A 134 8.00 7.68 2.99
C TYR A 134 7.15 8.94 3.24
N PRO A 135 6.66 9.67 2.22
CA PRO A 135 5.79 10.84 2.44
C PRO A 135 4.50 10.53 3.19
N PHE A 136 4.07 9.26 3.23
CA PHE A 136 2.94 8.82 4.06
C PHE A 136 3.13 9.24 5.53
N TYR A 137 4.29 8.90 6.11
CA TYR A 137 4.56 9.17 7.52
C TYR A 137 4.73 10.67 7.79
N ALA A 138 5.29 11.40 6.82
CA ALA A 138 5.45 12.85 6.93
C ALA A 138 4.09 13.57 6.91
N GLU A 139 3.21 13.24 5.96
CA GLU A 139 1.87 13.82 5.89
C GLU A 139 1.04 13.42 7.11
N LEU A 140 1.04 12.15 7.49
CA LEU A 140 0.32 11.67 8.67
C LEU A 140 0.82 12.36 9.95
N GLY A 141 2.13 12.50 10.10
CA GLY A 141 2.75 13.20 11.24
C GLY A 141 2.35 14.68 11.28
N LEU A 142 2.37 15.37 10.14
CA LEU A 142 1.94 16.76 10.02
C LEU A 142 0.46 16.95 10.39
N LEU A 143 -0.42 16.13 9.81
CA LEU A 143 -1.86 16.20 10.10
C LEU A 143 -2.15 15.87 11.56
N SER A 144 -1.47 14.86 12.11
CA SER A 144 -1.61 14.49 13.53
C SER A 144 -1.14 15.61 14.45
N LEU A 145 0.00 16.25 14.14
CA LEU A 145 0.52 17.38 14.91
C LEU A 145 -0.46 18.54 14.93
N VAL A 146 -1.00 18.91 13.77
CA VAL A 146 -1.98 20.01 13.65
C VAL A 146 -3.25 19.68 14.45
N ALA A 147 -3.80 18.48 14.29
CA ALA A 147 -4.98 18.05 15.04
C ALA A 147 -4.76 18.04 16.56
N ILE A 148 -3.62 17.53 17.02
CA ILE A 148 -3.24 17.52 18.44
C ILE A 148 -3.10 18.96 18.96
N LEU A 149 -2.47 19.85 18.20
CA LEU A 149 -2.31 21.25 18.61
C LEU A 149 -3.68 21.89 18.88
N HIS A 150 -4.65 21.72 17.98
CA HIS A 150 -5.99 22.26 18.17
C HIS A 150 -6.72 21.68 19.36
N VAL A 151 -6.60 20.37 19.60
CA VAL A 151 -7.20 19.73 20.78
C VAL A 151 -6.59 20.28 22.07
N LEU A 152 -5.29 20.60 22.09
CA LEU A 152 -4.58 21.07 23.28
C LEU A 152 -4.71 22.58 23.53
N THR A 153 -4.71 23.40 22.49
CA THR A 153 -4.62 24.87 22.60
C THR A 153 -5.84 25.60 22.06
N GLY A 154 -6.71 24.93 21.29
CA GLY A 154 -7.76 25.56 20.49
C GLY A 154 -7.25 26.16 19.16
N GLU A 155 -5.93 26.16 18.93
CA GLU A 155 -5.27 26.68 17.73
C GLU A 155 -4.67 25.54 16.90
N PRO A 156 -4.79 25.52 15.57
CA PRO A 156 -5.44 26.54 14.75
C PRO A 156 -6.97 26.40 14.76
N ASP A 157 -7.68 27.48 14.42
CA ASP A 157 -9.14 27.50 14.41
C ASP A 157 -9.79 26.47 13.44
N LEU A 158 -11.10 26.22 13.61
CA LEU A 158 -11.82 25.27 12.76
C LEU A 158 -11.80 25.66 11.28
N LEU A 159 -11.71 26.95 10.96
CA LEU A 159 -11.62 27.43 9.59
C LEU A 159 -10.27 27.07 8.97
N TYR A 160 -9.17 27.20 9.71
CA TYR A 160 -7.87 26.71 9.26
C TYR A 160 -7.82 25.18 9.20
N MET A 161 -8.48 24.48 10.12
CA MET A 161 -8.61 23.02 10.03
C MET A 161 -9.32 22.58 8.76
N ALA A 162 -10.40 23.26 8.36
CA ALA A 162 -11.11 22.99 7.13
C ALA A 162 -10.23 23.11 5.87
N LYS A 163 -9.13 23.89 5.93
CA LYS A 163 -8.15 23.98 4.84
C LYS A 163 -7.32 22.71 4.69
N LEU A 164 -6.97 22.04 5.78
CA LEU A 164 -6.11 20.85 5.74
C LEU A 164 -6.92 19.54 5.72
N PHE A 165 -8.12 19.55 6.29
CA PHE A 165 -9.00 18.40 6.44
C PHE A 165 -10.30 18.63 5.66
N PRO A 166 -10.44 18.10 4.43
CA PRO A 166 -11.64 18.29 3.61
C PRO A 166 -12.93 17.83 4.30
N ALA A 167 -12.85 16.78 5.12
CA ALA A 167 -13.98 16.29 5.90
C ALA A 167 -14.49 17.31 6.93
N ILE A 168 -13.60 18.13 7.50
CA ILE A 168 -13.99 19.21 8.42
C ILE A 168 -14.70 20.33 7.64
N ALA A 169 -14.21 20.63 6.43
CA ALA A 169 -14.84 21.64 5.56
C ALA A 169 -16.31 21.34 5.23
N LEU A 170 -16.70 20.05 5.18
CA LEU A 170 -18.10 19.65 4.99
C LEU A 170 -19.00 19.99 6.18
N GLY A 171 -18.45 20.04 7.39
CA GLY A 171 -19.20 20.33 8.62
C GLY A 171 -19.24 21.81 8.99
N THR A 172 -18.38 22.63 8.37
CA THR A 172 -18.27 24.08 8.62
C THR A 172 -18.92 24.94 7.53
N GLY A 173 -19.49 24.30 6.49
CA GLY A 173 -20.13 24.95 5.34
C GLY A 173 -21.63 25.20 5.52
#